data_AF-A0A7J7MPX1-F1
#
_entry.id   AF-A0A7J7MPX1-F1
#
_cell.length_a   1.000
_cell.length_b   1.000
_cell.length_c   1.000
_cell.angle_alpha   90.00
_cell.angle_beta   90.00
_cell.angle_gamma   90.00
#
_symmetry.space_group_name_H-M   'P 1'
#
loop_
_entity.id
_entity.type
_entity.pdbx_description
1 polymer ?
#
loop_
_entity_poly.entity_id
_entity_poly.type
_entity_poly.pdbx_seq_one_letter_code
_entity_poly.pdbx_strand_id
1 'polypeptide(L)'
;MSIDELQASIHTYLQDKMYVLILDDIWDVKVWEEIKHALPPRRRGNIIFTARNEKRSFTYGRNVYKLKRLSHELAWDLFCRKAFTTTHPLGCCP
;
A
#
# COMPACT_ATOMS: atom_id res chain seq x y z
N MET A 1 3.36 -27.05 3.79
CA MET A 1 2.30 -26.19 4.31
C MET A 1 1.36 -25.86 3.15
N SER A 2 0.08 -26.22 3.23
CA SER A 2 -0.90 -25.92 2.19
C SER A 2 -1.34 -24.44 2.25
N ILE A 3 -2.00 -23.96 1.19
CA ILE A 3 -2.61 -22.62 1.20
C ILE A 3 -3.63 -22.51 2.34
N ASP A 4 -4.44 -23.55 2.55
CA ASP A 4 -5.46 -23.57 3.60
C ASP A 4 -4.84 -23.50 5.00
N GLU A 5 -3.72 -24.21 5.22
CA GLU A 5 -2.98 -24.16 6.49
C GLU A 5 -2.39 -22.76 6.74
N LEU A 6 -1.87 -22.11 5.69
CA LEU A 6 -1.36 -20.75 5.79
C LEU A 6 -2.47 -19.75 6.09
N GLN A 7 -3.62 -19.85 5.40
CA GLN A 7 -4.79 -19.01 5.64
C GLN A 7 -5.31 -19.17 7.07
N ALA A 8 -5.42 -20.41 7.57
CA ALA A 8 -5.86 -20.69 8.93
C ALA A 8 -4.87 -20.13 9.98
N SER A 9 -3.57 -20.23 9.71
CA SER A 9 -2.52 -19.68 10.57
C SER A 9 -2.60 -18.15 10.66
N ILE A 10 -2.72 -17.47 9.51
CA ILE A 10 -2.88 -16.01 9.45
C ILE A 10 -4.19 -15.58 10.14
N HIS A 11 -5.29 -16.28 9.87
CA HIS A 11 -6.58 -15.99 10.47
C HIS A 11 -6.51 -16.06 11.99
N THR A 12 -5.98 -17.16 12.53
CA THR A 12 -5.81 -17.37 13.97
C THR A 12 -4.87 -16.33 14.58
N TYR A 13 -3.78 -16.00 13.88
CA TYR A 13 -2.82 -15.01 14.36
C TYR A 13 -3.42 -13.59 14.46
N LEU A 14 -4.25 -13.21 13.48
CA LEU A 14 -4.89 -11.88 13.43
C LEU A 14 -6.16 -11.78 14.29
N GLN A 15 -6.68 -12.92 14.76
CA GLN A 15 -7.85 -12.95 15.61
C GLN A 15 -7.65 -12.08 16.86
N ASP A 16 -8.63 -11.21 17.12
CA ASP A 16 -8.66 -10.24 18.22
C ASP A 16 -7.54 -9.18 18.28
N LYS A 17 -6.64 -9.14 17.29
CA LYS A 17 -5.61 -8.10 17.19
C LYS A 17 -6.09 -6.88 16.41
N MET A 18 -5.56 -5.72 16.81
CA MET A 18 -5.67 -4.52 15.99
C MET A 18 -4.53 -4.51 14.98
N TYR A 19 -4.84 -4.40 13.68
CA TYR A 19 -3.81 -4.47 12.63
C TYR A 19 -3.96 -3.40 11.55
N VAL A 20 -2.84 -3.07 10.91
CA VAL A 20 -2.79 -2.34 9.65
C VAL A 20 -2.12 -3.25 8.63
N LEU A 21 -2.86 -3.62 7.59
CA LEU A 21 -2.35 -4.45 6.50
C LEU A 21 -2.13 -3.57 5.27
N ILE A 22 -0.88 -3.50 4.80
CA ILE A 22 -0.52 -2.76 3.59
C ILE A 22 -0.22 -3.78 2.50
N LEU A 23 -1.00 -3.76 1.44
CA LEU A 23 -0.81 -4.60 0.27
C LEU A 23 -0.35 -3.72 -0.89
N ASP A 24 0.93 -3.84 -1.21
CA ASP A 24 1.59 -3.00 -2.21
C ASP A 24 1.48 -3.61 -3.63
N ASP A 25 1.28 -2.75 -4.63
CA ASP A 25 1.18 -3.07 -6.07
C ASP A 25 0.21 -4.22 -6.43
N ILE A 26 -1.04 -4.16 -5.94
CA ILE A 26 -2.05 -5.15 -6.36
C ILE A 26 -2.46 -4.92 -7.81
N TRP A 27 -2.19 -5.92 -8.65
CA TRP A 27 -2.51 -5.89 -10.07
C TRP A 27 -3.93 -6.39 -10.42
N ASP A 28 -4.52 -7.34 -9.68
CA ASP A 28 -5.72 -8.09 -10.07
C ASP A 28 -6.62 -8.34 -8.86
N VAL A 29 -7.92 -8.31 -9.15
CA VAL A 29 -9.02 -8.62 -8.26
C VAL A 29 -8.88 -9.95 -7.56
N LYS A 30 -8.45 -10.97 -8.30
CA LYS A 30 -8.37 -12.34 -7.82
C LYS A 30 -7.44 -12.47 -6.62
N VAL A 31 -6.36 -11.68 -6.60
CA VAL A 31 -5.38 -11.68 -5.49
C VAL A 31 -6.06 -11.27 -4.18
N TRP A 32 -6.89 -10.21 -4.20
CA TRP A 32 -7.63 -9.83 -3.01
C TRP A 32 -8.68 -10.85 -2.61
N GLU A 33 -9.38 -11.42 -3.60
CA GLU A 33 -10.38 -12.45 -3.36
C GLU A 33 -9.77 -13.67 -2.67
N GLU A 34 -8.51 -14.01 -2.92
CA GLU A 34 -7.81 -15.07 -2.20
C GLU A 34 -7.35 -14.62 -0.79
N ILE A 35 -6.75 -13.43 -0.67
CA ILE A 35 -6.22 -12.91 0.60
C ILE A 35 -7.32 -12.72 1.66
N LYS A 36 -8.51 -12.25 1.25
CA LYS A 36 -9.58 -11.93 2.21
C LYS A 36 -10.05 -13.14 3.02
N HIS A 37 -9.87 -14.36 2.51
CA HIS A 37 -10.24 -15.59 3.23
C HIS A 37 -9.33 -15.85 4.44
N ALA A 38 -8.11 -15.32 4.44
CA ALA A 38 -7.19 -15.40 5.58
C ALA A 38 -7.51 -14.37 6.69
N LEU A 39 -8.42 -13.42 6.43
CA LEU A 39 -8.69 -12.32 7.36
C LEU A 39 -9.92 -12.61 8.23
N PRO A 40 -9.88 -12.33 9.53
CA PRO A 40 -11.01 -12.56 10.41
C PRO A 40 -12.21 -11.64 10.06
N PRO A 41 -13.46 -12.14 10.19
CA PRO A 41 -14.67 -11.43 9.75
C PRO A 41 -14.92 -10.14 10.52
N ARG A 42 -14.59 -10.12 11.82
CA ARG A 42 -14.54 -8.88 12.60
C ARG A 42 -13.22 -8.16 12.33
N ARG A 43 -13.25 -7.24 11.36
CA ARG A 43 -12.11 -6.36 11.08
C ARG A 43 -11.88 -5.39 12.24
N ARG A 44 -10.80 -5.63 12.99
CA ARG A 44 -10.25 -4.68 13.97
C ARG A 44 -9.01 -4.01 13.37
N GLY A 45 -9.19 -3.18 12.34
CA GLY A 45 -8.02 -2.65 11.64
C GLY A 45 -8.30 -1.98 10.32
N ASN A 46 -7.24 -1.46 9.71
CA ASN A 46 -7.27 -0.83 8.40
C ASN A 46 -6.51 -1.68 7.39
N ILE A 47 -7.02 -1.72 6.16
CA ILE A 47 -6.36 -2.39 5.04
C ILE A 47 -6.14 -1.34 3.96
N ILE A 48 -4.89 -1.17 3.57
CA ILE A 48 -4.45 -0.19 2.59
C ILE A 48 -3.95 -0.95 1.38
N PHE A 49 -4.49 -0.59 0.22
CA PHE A 49 -4.07 -1.12 -1.07
C PHE A 49 -3.35 -0.02 -1.82
N THR A 50 -2.18 -0.32 -2.40
CA THR A 50 -1.61 0.51 -3.46
C THR A 50 -1.78 -0.23 -4.80
N ALA A 51 -2.19 0.50 -5.82
CA ALA A 51 -2.40 -0.06 -7.15
C ALA A 51 -2.16 1.03 -8.21
N ARG A 52 -1.66 0.62 -9.38
CA ARG A 52 -1.43 1.54 -10.51
C ARG A 52 -2.67 1.81 -11.35
N ASN A 53 -3.70 0.94 -11.28
CA ASN A 53 -4.88 1.02 -12.14
C ASN A 53 -6.14 1.44 -11.36
N GLU A 54 -6.62 2.64 -11.66
CA GLU A 54 -7.80 3.26 -11.05
C GLU A 54 -9.07 2.43 -11.24
N LYS A 55 -9.24 1.74 -12.38
CA LYS A 55 -10.47 0.98 -12.68
C LYS A 55 -10.71 -0.21 -11.76
N ARG A 56 -9.64 -0.76 -11.16
CA ARG A 56 -9.73 -1.94 -10.27
C ARG A 56 -9.84 -1.55 -8.80
N SER A 57 -9.44 -0.33 -8.44
CA SER A 57 -9.48 0.15 -7.05
C SER A 57 -10.91 0.25 -6.48
N PHE A 58 -11.89 0.61 -7.31
CA PHE A 58 -13.28 0.80 -6.90
C PHE A 58 -13.94 -0.46 -6.32
N THR A 59 -13.47 -1.65 -6.67
CA THR A 59 -14.00 -2.92 -6.15
C THR A 59 -13.51 -3.28 -4.74
N TYR A 60 -12.41 -2.68 -4.25
CA TYR A 60 -11.77 -3.06 -2.97
C TYR A 60 -12.00 -2.09 -1.83
N GLY A 61 -12.01 -0.80 -2.15
CA GLY A 61 -11.98 0.27 -1.17
C GLY A 61 -13.27 1.06 -1.15
N ARG A 62 -13.85 1.24 0.04
CA ARG A 62 -14.86 2.30 0.25
C ARG A 62 -14.24 3.70 0.07
N ASN A 63 -12.94 3.83 0.30
CA ASN A 63 -12.18 5.07 0.21
C ASN A 63 -11.00 4.91 -0.76
N VAL A 64 -11.06 5.56 -1.92
CA VAL A 64 -9.98 5.55 -2.92
C VAL A 64 -9.22 6.86 -2.85
N TYR A 65 -7.91 6.79 -2.62
CA TYR A 65 -7.03 7.96 -2.67
C TYR A 65 -6.21 7.97 -3.95
N LYS A 66 -6.54 8.87 -4.87
CA LYS A 66 -5.77 9.07 -6.10
C LYS A 66 -4.54 9.92 -5.80
N LEU A 67 -3.36 9.30 -5.85
CA LEU A 67 -2.10 10.01 -5.72
C LEU A 67 -1.98 11.09 -6.81
N LYS A 68 -1.72 12.32 -6.37
CA LYS A 68 -1.50 13.47 -7.25
C LYS A 68 -0.02 13.58 -7.58
N ARG A 69 0.27 14.14 -8.76
CA ARG A 69 1.62 14.58 -9.08
C ARG A 69 2.04 15.68 -8.10
N LEU A 70 3.34 15.74 -7.81
CA LEU A 70 3.92 16.85 -7.06
C LEU A 70 3.75 18.15 -7.87
N SER A 71 3.65 19.29 -7.17
CA SER A 71 3.76 20.60 -7.80
C SER A 71 5.16 20.77 -8.41
N HIS A 72 5.32 21.71 -9.34
CA HIS A 72 6.63 21.98 -9.94
C HIS A 72 7.69 22.30 -8.87
N GLU A 73 7.35 23.14 -7.90
CA GLU A 73 8.23 23.50 -6.79
C GLU A 73 8.66 22.28 -5.95
N LEU A 74 7.71 21.43 -5.55
CA LEU A 74 8.02 20.22 -4.76
C LEU A 74 8.78 19.17 -5.57
N ALA A 75 8.48 19.05 -6.88
CA ALA A 75 9.21 18.16 -7.77
C ALA A 75 10.65 18.63 -7.97
N TRP A 76 10.86 19.95 -8.11
CA TRP A 76 12.18 20.56 -8.25
C TRP A 76 13.01 20.40 -6.97
N ASP A 77 12.42 20.69 -5.80
CA ASP A 77 13.05 20.44 -4.50
C ASP A 77 13.43 18.96 -4.33
N LEU A 78 12.52 18.04 -4.65
CA LEU A 78 12.81 16.61 -4.61
C LEU A 78 13.94 16.22 -5.57
N PHE A 79 13.96 16.77 -6.78
CA PHE A 79 15.04 16.54 -7.74
C PHE A 79 16.38 17.00 -7.17
N CYS A 80 16.44 18.21 -6.62
CA CYS A 80 17.70 18.74 -6.11
C CYS A 80 18.24 17.97 -4.91
N ARG A 81 17.34 17.62 -3.97
CA ARG A 81 17.65 16.72 -2.84
C ARG A 81 18.08 15.33 -3.24
N LYS A 82 17.86 14.89 -4.49
CA LYS A 82 18.26 13.56 -4.97
C LYS A 82 19.49 13.63 -5.86
N ALA A 83 19.58 14.62 -6.73
CA ALA A 83 20.64 14.77 -7.73
C ALA A 83 21.90 15.47 -7.19
N PHE A 84 21.75 16.40 -6.24
CA PHE A 84 22.86 17.25 -5.75
C PHE A 84 23.23 17.01 -4.28
N THR A 85 22.95 15.80 -3.77
CA THR A 85 23.25 15.43 -2.37
C THR A 85 24.74 15.48 -2.00
N THR A 86 25.63 15.31 -2.98
CA THR A 86 27.08 15.24 -2.76
C THR A 86 27.81 16.54 -3.07
N THR A 87 27.22 17.44 -3.88
CA THR A 87 27.87 18.67 -4.35
C THR A 87 27.53 19.88 -3.48
N HIS A 88 26.40 19.88 -2.78
CA HIS A 88 26.02 20.92 -1.84
C HIS A 88 25.62 20.31 -0.49
N PRO A 89 26.28 20.69 0.63
CA PRO A 89 25.97 20.14 1.97
C PRO A 89 24.51 20.37 2.43
N LEU A 90 23.77 21.23 1.74
CA LEU A 90 22.36 21.57 2.01
C LEU A 90 21.38 20.97 0.97
N GLY A 91 21.86 20.22 -0.03
CA GLY A 91 21.02 19.69 -1.12
C GLY A 91 20.43 20.78 -2.04
N CYS A 92 21.07 21.94 -2.10
CA CYS A 92 20.64 23.06 -2.95
C CYS A 92 20.78 22.72 -4.44
N CYS A 93 19.81 23.19 -5.24
CA CYS A 93 19.90 23.19 -6.68
C CYS A 93 21.07 24.07 -7.16
N PRO A 94 21.69 23.77 -8.31
CA PRO A 94 22.55 24.73 -9.01
C PRO A 94 21.80 26.01 -9.38
#